data_AF-G0NCD3-F1
#
_entry.id   AF-G0NCD3-F1
#
_cell.length_a   1.000
_cell.length_b   1.000
_cell.length_c   1.000
_cell.angle_alpha   90.00
_cell.angle_beta   90.00
_cell.angle_gamma   90.00
#
_symmetry.space_group_name_H-M   'P 1'
#
loop_
_entity.id
_entity.type
_entity.pdbx_description
1 polymer ?
#
loop_
_entity_poly.entity_id
_entity_poly.type
_entity_poly.pdbx_seq_one_letter_code
_entity_poly.pdbx_strand_id
1 'polypeptide(L)'
;MYGKEIKNSTLTAAGFFFDNEIGSRESPGFLKRVGTGRAQVAANVSIDLMNQERVLLNGCNVKLTAYPNKSEFLVEAYNFGNQEFKFNVRDVYALVNEFDLTDALTNELEREILQHKMIQYPMISAQVRSFYIDPNRYDAPANTLFTSKMPRRLFLGLVSSEAYNGSFGTSPFDFKPYDLTDVHIDYCGQTLPGRPMDLDFANNKFIEAYVQLQETLGHTRNNFSCNSIDVDMFRSKGFTIFGFELSPVAVNNSIFELIRQTNVSVRLNFKSLTPKGGLYCVVYAEFDHIMNLDPLRNPMMDSVSY
;
A
#
# COMPACT_ATOMS: atom_id res chain seq x y z
N MET A 1 10.02 1.77 -2.56
CA MET A 1 9.80 0.51 -3.32
C MET A 1 11.13 -0.10 -3.69
N TYR A 2 11.15 -1.42 -3.90
CA TYR A 2 12.38 -2.18 -4.11
C TYR A 2 12.63 -2.50 -5.60
N GLY A 3 13.87 -2.32 -6.04
CA GLY A 3 14.32 -2.74 -7.36
C GLY A 3 14.50 -4.27 -7.47
N LYS A 4 14.79 -4.74 -8.68
CA LYS A 4 14.88 -6.17 -9.00
C LYS A 4 15.95 -6.90 -8.16
N GLU A 5 17.07 -6.25 -7.89
CA GLU A 5 18.16 -6.80 -7.06
C GLU A 5 17.69 -7.11 -5.63
N ILE A 6 16.98 -6.18 -5.00
CA ILE A 6 16.46 -6.34 -3.64
C ILE A 6 15.36 -7.42 -3.61
N LYS A 7 14.49 -7.41 -4.61
CA LYS A 7 13.44 -8.44 -4.79
C LYS A 7 14.01 -9.85 -4.95
N ASN A 8 15.14 -9.99 -5.62
CA ASN A 8 15.80 -11.27 -5.86
C ASN A 8 16.80 -11.66 -4.76
N SER A 9 17.06 -10.78 -3.78
CA SER A 9 17.98 -11.02 -2.68
C SER A 9 17.25 -10.97 -1.33
N THR A 10 17.29 -9.85 -0.61
CA THR A 10 16.82 -9.76 0.78
C THR A 10 15.34 -10.07 0.95
N LEU A 11 14.50 -9.71 -0.02
CA LEU A 11 13.06 -10.01 0.07
C LEU A 11 12.74 -11.50 -0.06
N THR A 12 13.64 -12.31 -0.60
CA THR A 12 13.44 -13.77 -0.65
C THR A 12 13.39 -14.38 0.76
N ALA A 13 14.04 -13.75 1.76
CA ALA A 13 13.92 -14.15 3.16
C ALA A 13 12.50 -13.92 3.73
N ALA A 14 11.77 -12.95 3.18
CA ALA A 14 10.36 -12.71 3.50
C ALA A 14 9.41 -13.64 2.73
N GLY A 15 9.94 -14.59 1.94
CA GLY A 15 9.15 -15.46 1.06
C GLY A 15 8.67 -14.76 -0.22
N PHE A 16 9.19 -13.57 -0.53
CA PHE A 16 8.86 -12.88 -1.76
C PHE A 16 9.57 -13.52 -2.95
N PHE A 17 8.80 -13.88 -3.96
CA PHE A 17 9.31 -14.27 -5.27
C PHE A 17 8.51 -13.55 -6.34
N PHE A 18 9.20 -12.91 -7.27
CA PHE A 18 8.56 -12.03 -8.24
C PHE A 18 7.75 -12.83 -9.27
N ASP A 19 6.46 -12.51 -9.38
CA ASP A 19 5.61 -12.98 -10.45
C ASP A 19 5.74 -12.05 -11.67
N ASN A 20 5.95 -12.63 -12.84
CA ASN A 20 5.86 -11.90 -14.11
C ASN A 20 4.40 -11.64 -14.51
N GLU A 21 3.47 -12.43 -14.00
CA GLU A 21 2.03 -12.33 -14.21
C GLU A 21 1.29 -12.86 -13.00
N ILE A 22 0.46 -12.00 -12.40
CA ILE A 22 -0.35 -12.38 -11.24
C ILE A 22 -1.45 -13.34 -11.68
N GLY A 23 -1.74 -14.35 -10.85
CA GLY A 23 -2.76 -15.35 -11.16
C GLY A 23 -2.32 -16.42 -12.17
N SER A 24 -1.10 -16.33 -12.71
CA SER A 24 -0.57 -17.32 -13.65
C SER A 24 0.17 -18.45 -12.95
N ARG A 25 -0.22 -19.69 -13.28
CA ARG A 25 0.42 -20.93 -12.78
C ARG A 25 1.82 -21.14 -13.33
N GLU A 26 2.11 -20.51 -14.46
CA GLU A 26 3.40 -20.58 -15.14
C GLU A 26 4.36 -19.51 -14.62
N SER A 27 3.89 -18.62 -13.73
CA SER A 27 4.74 -17.57 -13.21
C SER A 27 5.89 -18.15 -12.39
N PRO A 28 7.15 -17.73 -12.65
CA PRO A 28 8.30 -18.23 -11.91
C PRO A 28 8.22 -17.97 -10.39
N GLY A 29 7.57 -16.87 -9.99
CA GLY A 29 7.35 -16.53 -8.59
C GLY A 29 6.44 -17.55 -7.91
N PHE A 30 5.28 -17.80 -8.50
CA PHE A 30 4.33 -18.81 -8.07
C PHE A 30 4.99 -20.18 -7.96
N LEU A 31 5.68 -20.65 -9.01
CA LEU A 31 6.34 -21.97 -9.01
C LEU A 31 7.38 -22.13 -7.89
N LYS A 32 8.06 -21.05 -7.48
CA LYS A 32 8.99 -21.08 -6.33
C LYS A 32 8.27 -21.13 -4.98
N ARG A 33 7.06 -20.57 -4.89
CA ARG A 33 6.21 -20.61 -3.70
C ARG A 33 5.44 -21.92 -3.57
N VAL A 34 5.20 -22.62 -4.69
CA VAL A 34 4.46 -23.88 -4.71
C VAL A 34 5.19 -24.94 -3.90
N GLY A 35 4.53 -25.40 -2.84
CA GLY A 35 4.99 -26.50 -2.02
C GLY A 35 4.06 -26.71 -0.84
N THR A 36 3.78 -27.97 -0.52
CA THR A 36 3.06 -28.32 0.71
C THR A 36 4.09 -28.60 1.79
N GLY A 37 4.19 -27.75 2.81
CA GLY A 37 5.19 -27.93 3.85
C GLY A 37 5.26 -26.79 4.86
N ARG A 38 6.29 -26.83 5.71
CA ARG A 38 6.62 -25.72 6.60
C ARG A 38 7.56 -24.78 5.86
N ALA A 39 7.27 -23.49 5.93
CA ALA A 39 8.16 -22.44 5.47
C ALA A 39 8.53 -21.55 6.66
N GLN A 40 9.76 -21.04 6.66
CA GLN A 40 10.22 -20.02 7.58
C GLN A 40 10.44 -18.73 6.77
N VAL A 41 9.87 -17.64 7.26
CA VAL A 41 10.01 -16.32 6.64
C VAL A 41 10.39 -15.29 7.69
N ALA A 42 11.14 -14.28 7.29
CA ALA A 42 11.49 -13.12 8.09
C ALA A 42 11.19 -11.86 7.28
N ALA A 43 10.35 -10.98 7.83
CA ALA A 43 9.93 -9.74 7.18
C ALA A 43 9.89 -8.61 8.19
N ASN A 44 10.10 -7.38 7.71
CA ASN A 44 9.87 -6.18 8.51
C ASN A 44 8.38 -6.03 8.79
N VAL A 45 8.05 -5.56 9.99
CA VAL A 45 6.68 -5.19 10.33
C VAL A 45 6.35 -3.87 9.65
N SER A 46 5.51 -3.91 8.61
CA SER A 46 5.09 -2.72 7.87
C SER A 46 3.96 -1.99 8.58
N ILE A 47 4.31 -1.25 9.64
CA ILE A 47 3.41 -0.31 10.33
C ILE A 47 4.06 1.07 10.35
N ASP A 48 3.25 2.12 10.37
CA ASP A 48 3.69 3.52 10.22
C ASP A 48 4.86 3.88 11.16
N LEU A 49 4.79 3.48 12.44
CA LEU A 49 5.83 3.74 13.44
C LEU A 49 7.17 3.05 13.15
N MET A 50 7.16 1.92 12.44
CA MET A 50 8.37 1.16 12.09
C MET A 50 8.98 1.61 10.75
N ASN A 51 8.28 2.49 10.02
CA ASN A 51 8.72 3.04 8.74
C ASN A 51 9.41 4.41 8.87
N GLN A 52 9.48 4.97 10.08
CA GLN A 52 10.18 6.24 10.35
C GLN A 52 11.60 5.99 10.90
N GLU A 53 12.50 6.96 10.72
CA GLU A 53 13.95 6.79 10.93
C GLU A 53 14.40 6.89 12.40
N ARG A 54 13.56 7.42 13.30
CA ARG A 54 13.91 7.66 14.70
C ARG A 54 13.78 6.37 15.51
N VAL A 55 14.73 6.15 16.42
CA VAL A 55 14.65 5.05 17.38
C VAL A 55 13.51 5.33 18.37
N LEU A 56 12.78 4.28 18.75
CA LEU A 56 11.80 4.40 19.81
C LEU A 56 12.50 4.68 21.13
N LEU A 57 11.95 5.63 21.88
CA LEU A 57 12.49 6.06 23.15
C LEU A 57 12.52 4.94 24.20
N ASN A 58 13.54 4.96 25.06
CA ASN A 58 13.66 4.04 26.18
C ASN A 58 12.45 4.12 27.12
N GLY A 59 12.13 2.99 27.77
CA GLY A 59 11.03 2.89 28.74
C GLY A 59 9.62 2.87 28.12
N CYS A 60 9.49 2.84 26.79
CA CYS A 60 8.19 2.64 26.14
C CYS A 60 7.74 1.18 26.25
N ASN A 61 6.47 0.97 26.64
CA ASN A 61 5.86 -0.36 26.58
C ASN A 61 5.26 -0.61 25.19
N VAL A 62 5.76 -1.61 24.46
CA VAL A 62 5.30 -1.96 23.12
C VAL A 62 4.65 -3.33 23.13
N LYS A 63 3.40 -3.38 22.66
CA LYS A 63 2.67 -4.62 22.40
C LYS A 63 2.30 -4.71 20.93
N LEU A 64 2.89 -5.67 20.22
CA LEU A 64 2.51 -5.98 18.84
C LEU A 64 1.54 -7.16 18.83
N THR A 65 0.39 -7.00 18.18
CA THR A 65 -0.61 -8.07 18.01
C THR A 65 -0.91 -8.22 16.54
N ALA A 66 -0.70 -9.43 15.99
CA ALA A 66 -0.94 -9.74 14.59
C ALA A 66 -2.12 -10.69 14.45
N TYR A 67 -3.01 -10.39 13.51
CA TYR A 67 -4.16 -11.23 13.17
C TYR A 67 -4.03 -11.66 11.70
N PRO A 68 -3.90 -12.97 11.42
CA PRO A 68 -3.87 -13.43 10.04
C PRO A 68 -5.25 -13.26 9.39
N ASN A 69 -5.25 -12.88 8.10
CA ASN A 69 -6.46 -12.95 7.27
C ASN A 69 -6.93 -14.39 7.10
N LYS A 70 -8.13 -14.54 6.52
CA LYS A 70 -8.70 -15.84 6.13
C LYS A 70 -7.76 -16.59 5.18
N SER A 71 -7.79 -17.93 5.21
CA SER A 71 -6.84 -18.74 4.43
C SER A 71 -7.07 -18.61 2.93
N GLU A 72 -8.30 -18.36 2.53
CA GLU A 72 -8.77 -18.09 1.17
C GLU A 72 -8.13 -16.82 0.60
N PHE A 73 -7.73 -15.87 1.45
CA PHE A 73 -7.00 -14.67 1.03
C PHE A 73 -5.48 -14.91 1.00
N LEU A 74 -4.97 -15.77 1.89
CA LEU A 74 -3.53 -15.98 2.09
C LEU A 74 -2.92 -17.07 1.21
N VAL A 75 -3.73 -17.98 0.68
CA VAL A 75 -3.27 -19.18 -0.05
C VAL A 75 -3.79 -19.16 -1.48
N GLU A 76 -2.86 -19.15 -2.44
CA GLU A 76 -3.16 -19.32 -3.86
C GLU A 76 -3.10 -20.82 -4.22
N ALA A 77 -4.24 -21.42 -4.56
CA ALA A 77 -4.35 -22.85 -4.86
C ALA A 77 -5.11 -23.12 -6.17
N TYR A 78 -4.74 -22.41 -7.24
CA TYR A 78 -5.35 -22.46 -8.57
C TYR A 78 -5.63 -23.89 -9.11
N ASN A 79 -4.79 -24.87 -8.76
CA ASN A 79 -4.78 -26.22 -9.34
C ASN A 79 -5.55 -27.27 -8.53
N PHE A 80 -6.09 -26.90 -7.38
CA PHE A 80 -6.64 -27.86 -6.43
C PHE A 80 -8.18 -27.89 -6.40
N GLY A 81 -8.83 -27.22 -7.36
CA GLY A 81 -10.28 -27.21 -7.52
C GLY A 81 -10.96 -26.76 -6.23
N ASN A 82 -11.78 -27.65 -5.66
CA ASN A 82 -12.56 -27.37 -4.44
C ASN A 82 -11.85 -27.78 -3.15
N GLN A 83 -10.56 -28.15 -3.21
CA GLN A 83 -9.82 -28.48 -2.00
C GLN A 83 -9.53 -27.21 -1.18
N GLU A 84 -9.89 -27.26 0.10
CA GLU A 84 -9.63 -26.16 1.02
C GLU A 84 -8.26 -26.31 1.69
N PHE A 85 -7.60 -25.17 1.90
CA PHE A 85 -6.32 -25.08 2.58
C PHE A 85 -6.43 -24.19 3.81
N LYS A 86 -5.68 -24.54 4.85
CA LYS A 86 -5.61 -23.74 6.07
C LYS A 86 -4.18 -23.26 6.33
N PHE A 87 -4.02 -21.94 6.34
CA PHE A 87 -2.78 -21.31 6.78
C PHE A 87 -2.68 -21.39 8.31
N ASN A 88 -1.58 -21.91 8.84
CA ASN A 88 -1.34 -22.01 10.27
C ASN A 88 0.03 -21.44 10.63
N VAL A 89 0.03 -20.43 11.49
CA VAL A 89 1.23 -19.88 12.11
C VAL A 89 1.62 -20.78 13.29
N ARG A 90 2.86 -21.25 13.32
CA ARG A 90 3.35 -22.18 14.36
C ARG A 90 4.16 -21.46 15.42
N ASP A 91 5.18 -20.74 14.99
CA ASP A 91 6.13 -20.04 15.85
C ASP A 91 6.32 -18.62 15.30
N VAL A 92 6.33 -17.63 16.20
CA VAL A 92 6.57 -16.23 15.88
C VAL A 92 7.48 -15.65 16.95
N TYR A 93 8.54 -14.96 16.51
CA TYR A 93 9.36 -14.11 17.36
C TYR A 93 9.74 -12.86 16.58
N ALA A 94 10.03 -11.78 17.31
CA ALA A 94 10.52 -10.54 16.73
C ALA A 94 12.01 -10.41 16.99
N LEU A 95 12.76 -10.00 15.97
CA LEU A 95 14.13 -9.53 16.13
C LEU A 95 14.08 -8.01 16.30
N VAL A 96 14.61 -7.52 17.42
CA VAL A 96 14.60 -6.09 17.76
C VAL A 96 16.06 -5.63 17.92
N ASN A 97 16.40 -4.53 17.27
CA ASN A 97 17.69 -3.88 17.44
C ASN A 97 17.58 -2.83 18.54
N GLU A 98 18.38 -2.98 19.59
CA GLU A 98 18.47 -2.06 20.72
C GLU A 98 19.79 -1.28 20.65
N PHE A 99 19.76 -0.02 21.07
CA PHE A 99 20.94 0.85 21.12
C PHE A 99 21.30 1.15 22.57
N ASP A 100 22.50 0.77 22.97
CA ASP A 100 23.05 1.13 24.28
C ASP A 100 23.54 2.58 24.27
N LEU A 101 23.04 3.38 25.21
CA LEU A 101 23.42 4.78 25.39
C LEU A 101 24.42 4.91 26.55
N THR A 102 25.35 5.86 26.44
CA THR A 102 26.22 6.23 27.56
C THR A 102 25.43 7.02 28.60
N ASP A 103 25.81 6.92 29.88
CA ASP A 103 25.12 7.61 30.98
C ASP A 103 25.00 9.13 30.75
N ALA A 104 26.02 9.75 30.18
CA ALA A 104 26.01 11.17 29.85
C ALA A 104 24.89 11.52 28.85
N LEU A 105 24.74 10.71 27.79
CA LEU A 105 23.72 10.91 26.75
C LEU A 105 22.31 10.63 27.28
N THR A 106 22.16 9.59 28.10
CA THR A 106 20.88 9.27 28.76
C THR A 106 20.41 10.42 29.66
N ASN A 107 21.30 10.97 30.47
CA ASN A 107 20.97 12.10 31.36
C ASN A 107 20.61 13.37 30.58
N GLU A 108 21.33 13.66 29.49
CA GLU A 108 21.01 14.77 28.60
C GLU A 108 19.65 14.58 27.94
N LEU A 109 19.38 13.38 27.42
CA LEU A 109 18.10 13.05 26.79
C LEU A 109 16.93 13.20 27.77
N GLU A 110 17.02 12.70 29.01
CA GLU A 110 15.96 12.89 30.01
C GLU A 110 15.74 14.37 30.37
N ARG A 111 16.81 15.18 30.44
CA ARG A 111 16.71 16.63 30.66
C ARG A 111 15.94 17.31 29.53
N GLU A 112 16.27 17.01 28.28
CA GLU A 112 15.61 17.58 27.11
C GLU A 112 14.13 17.18 27.05
N ILE A 113 13.79 15.95 27.43
CA ILE A 113 12.39 15.49 27.48
C ILE A 113 11.57 16.29 28.50
N LEU A 114 12.13 16.54 29.69
CA LEU A 114 11.46 17.36 30.72
C LEU A 114 11.30 18.81 30.26
N GLN A 115 12.27 19.34 29.52
CA GLN A 115 12.25 20.71 29.01
C GLN A 115 11.24 20.90 27.87
N HIS A 116 11.24 20.02 26.87
CA HIS A 116 10.41 20.12 25.68
C HIS A 116 9.00 19.55 25.86
N LYS A 117 8.78 18.72 26.89
CA LYS A 117 7.50 18.13 27.31
C LYS A 117 6.77 17.26 26.29
N MET A 118 7.23 17.19 25.05
CA MET A 118 6.66 16.35 24.00
C MET A 118 7.74 15.88 23.05
N ILE A 119 7.69 14.60 22.71
CA ILE A 119 8.60 13.97 21.74
C ILE A 119 7.75 13.55 20.55
N GLN A 120 8.18 13.95 19.37
CA GLN A 120 7.38 13.79 18.17
C GLN A 120 8.01 12.73 17.26
N TYR A 121 7.19 11.83 16.74
CA TYR A 121 7.56 10.87 15.71
C TYR A 121 6.78 11.22 14.44
N PRO A 122 7.38 12.00 13.51
CA PRO A 122 6.77 12.23 12.22
C PRO A 122 6.79 10.92 11.44
N MET A 123 5.65 10.55 10.88
CA MET A 123 5.48 9.33 10.10
C MET A 123 4.55 9.57 8.93
N ILE A 124 4.68 8.74 7.91
CA ILE A 124 3.69 8.64 6.84
C ILE A 124 2.72 7.56 7.27
N SER A 125 1.47 7.96 7.50
CA SER A 125 0.40 7.04 7.82
C SER A 125 -0.31 6.58 6.57
N ALA A 126 -0.32 5.27 6.33
CA ALA A 126 -1.02 4.66 5.23
C ALA A 126 -2.45 4.31 5.64
N GLN A 127 -3.43 4.71 4.83
CA GLN A 127 -4.81 4.23 4.99
C GLN A 127 -5.30 3.60 3.70
N VAL A 128 -5.98 2.47 3.84
CA VAL A 128 -6.63 1.77 2.74
C VAL A 128 -8.13 1.88 2.90
N ARG A 129 -8.79 2.40 1.87
CA ARG A 129 -10.25 2.39 1.73
C ARG A 129 -10.60 1.64 0.46
N SER A 130 -11.79 1.08 0.41
CA SER A 130 -12.28 0.43 -0.80
C SER A 130 -13.77 0.61 -0.94
N PHE A 131 -14.25 0.61 -2.17
CA PHE A 131 -15.67 0.64 -2.48
C PHE A 131 -16.01 -0.37 -3.56
N TYR A 132 -17.21 -0.92 -3.47
CA TYR A 132 -17.74 -1.89 -4.41
C TYR A 132 -18.31 -1.17 -5.64
N ILE A 133 -18.11 -1.78 -6.81
CA ILE A 133 -18.67 -1.35 -8.09
C ILE A 133 -19.54 -2.50 -8.60
N ASP A 134 -20.84 -2.23 -8.76
CA ASP A 134 -21.80 -3.22 -9.22
C ASP A 134 -21.45 -3.77 -10.62
N PRO A 135 -21.87 -5.00 -10.92
CA PRO A 135 -21.75 -5.56 -12.26
C PRO A 135 -22.58 -4.79 -13.30
N ASN A 136 -22.20 -4.92 -14.57
CA ASN A 136 -22.90 -4.31 -15.70
C ASN A 136 -23.04 -2.78 -15.62
N ARG A 137 -22.00 -2.09 -15.17
CA ARG A 137 -21.91 -0.62 -15.17
C ARG A 137 -20.89 -0.12 -16.19
N TYR A 138 -21.12 1.09 -16.70
CA TYR A 138 -20.14 1.85 -17.49
C TYR A 138 -19.41 2.91 -16.63
N ASP A 139 -19.81 3.07 -15.38
CA ASP A 139 -19.28 4.09 -14.47
C ASP A 139 -19.26 3.59 -13.02
N ALA A 140 -18.35 4.16 -12.24
CA ALA A 140 -18.50 4.24 -10.79
C ALA A 140 -18.64 5.72 -10.42
N PRO A 141 -19.77 6.14 -9.81
CA PRO A 141 -19.99 7.54 -9.46
C PRO A 141 -19.00 7.99 -8.38
N ALA A 142 -18.99 9.30 -8.07
CA ALA A 142 -18.09 9.85 -7.06
C ALA A 142 -18.33 9.17 -5.69
N ASN A 143 -17.34 8.40 -5.25
CA ASN A 143 -17.31 7.75 -3.94
C ASN A 143 -16.36 8.52 -3.03
N THR A 144 -16.86 9.16 -1.98
CA THR A 144 -16.05 9.87 -0.98
C THR A 144 -15.35 8.88 -0.06
N LEU A 145 -14.03 8.96 0.03
CA LEU A 145 -13.19 8.01 0.77
C LEU A 145 -12.54 8.61 2.01
N PHE A 146 -12.15 9.90 1.92
CA PHE A 146 -11.46 10.61 2.99
C PHE A 146 -12.07 11.99 3.17
N THR A 147 -12.42 12.35 4.40
CA THR A 147 -13.16 13.60 4.71
C THR A 147 -12.43 14.50 5.72
N SER A 148 -11.44 13.95 6.42
CA SER A 148 -10.81 14.60 7.57
C SER A 148 -9.47 15.26 7.23
N LYS A 149 -8.66 14.58 6.39
CA LYS A 149 -7.32 15.01 6.02
C LYS A 149 -7.07 14.78 4.54
N MET A 150 -6.32 15.69 3.94
CA MET A 150 -5.83 15.55 2.57
C MET A 150 -4.63 14.59 2.52
N PRO A 151 -4.66 13.55 1.68
CA PRO A 151 -3.51 12.70 1.47
C PRO A 151 -2.46 13.42 0.61
N ARG A 152 -1.20 13.06 0.81
CA ARG A 152 -0.06 13.52 0.02
C ARG A 152 -0.15 12.98 -1.40
N ARG A 153 -0.43 11.68 -1.50
CA ARG A 153 -0.65 10.95 -2.74
C ARG A 153 -1.59 9.78 -2.47
N LEU A 154 -2.24 9.31 -3.53
CA LEU A 154 -3.07 8.13 -3.50
C LEU A 154 -2.73 7.20 -4.67
N PHE A 155 -2.96 5.92 -4.45
CA PHE A 155 -2.85 4.86 -5.42
C PHE A 155 -4.16 4.10 -5.44
N LEU A 156 -4.65 3.79 -6.64
CA LEU A 156 -5.86 2.99 -6.78
C LEU A 156 -5.67 1.85 -7.78
N GLY A 157 -6.28 0.73 -7.47
CA GLY A 157 -6.29 -0.47 -8.31
C GLY A 157 -7.65 -1.13 -8.26
N LEU A 158 -8.01 -1.76 -9.37
CA LEU A 158 -9.26 -2.51 -9.50
C LEU A 158 -8.97 -4.00 -9.37
N VAL A 159 -9.80 -4.70 -8.61
CA VAL A 159 -9.71 -6.14 -8.38
C VAL A 159 -11.11 -6.75 -8.43
N SER A 160 -11.23 -8.02 -8.80
CA SER A 160 -12.53 -8.69 -8.80
C SER A 160 -13.08 -8.83 -7.38
N SER A 161 -14.40 -8.86 -7.24
CA SER A 161 -15.04 -9.08 -5.94
C SER A 161 -14.60 -10.38 -5.25
N GLU A 162 -14.44 -11.45 -6.05
CA GLU A 162 -13.95 -12.74 -5.56
C GLU A 162 -12.53 -12.66 -5.01
N ALA A 163 -11.62 -12.01 -5.73
CA ALA A 163 -10.23 -11.84 -5.30
C ALA A 163 -10.12 -10.94 -4.06
N TYR A 164 -10.88 -9.85 -3.97
CA TYR A 164 -10.88 -8.97 -2.81
C TYR A 164 -11.32 -9.68 -1.53
N ASN A 165 -12.38 -10.49 -1.62
CA ASN A 165 -12.92 -11.22 -0.47
C ASN A 165 -12.09 -12.48 -0.10
N GLY A 166 -11.16 -12.87 -0.99
CA GLY A 166 -10.33 -14.06 -0.86
C GLY A 166 -10.98 -15.28 -1.50
N SER A 167 -10.23 -15.94 -2.39
CA SER A 167 -10.57 -17.25 -2.91
C SER A 167 -9.28 -18.03 -3.20
N PHE A 168 -9.35 -19.36 -3.14
CA PHE A 168 -8.21 -20.20 -3.51
C PHE A 168 -7.87 -20.13 -5.02
N GLY A 169 -8.81 -19.67 -5.84
CA GLY A 169 -8.69 -19.64 -7.31
C GLY A 169 -8.25 -18.30 -7.89
N THR A 170 -8.11 -17.24 -7.07
CA THR A 170 -7.82 -15.88 -7.53
C THR A 170 -6.85 -15.18 -6.60
N SER A 171 -6.01 -14.28 -7.13
CA SER A 171 -5.10 -13.49 -6.29
C SER A 171 -5.72 -12.14 -5.92
N PRO A 172 -5.68 -11.72 -4.64
CA PRO A 172 -6.10 -10.37 -4.23
C PRO A 172 -5.20 -9.26 -4.78
N PHE A 173 -4.03 -9.62 -5.34
CA PHE A 173 -3.07 -8.69 -5.93
C PHE A 173 -3.17 -8.59 -7.46
N ASP A 174 -4.17 -9.21 -8.08
CA ASP A 174 -4.39 -9.19 -9.53
C ASP A 174 -5.09 -7.91 -9.98
N PHE A 175 -4.34 -6.81 -10.03
CA PHE A 175 -4.85 -5.49 -10.41
C PHE A 175 -4.93 -5.35 -11.93
N LYS A 176 -6.15 -5.36 -12.46
CA LYS A 176 -6.42 -5.33 -13.90
C LYS A 176 -7.05 -4.01 -14.34
N PRO A 177 -6.93 -3.63 -15.62
CA PRO A 177 -7.48 -2.38 -16.11
C PRO A 177 -9.01 -2.39 -16.23
N TYR A 178 -9.64 -3.57 -16.43
CA TYR A 178 -11.10 -3.73 -16.62
C TYR A 178 -11.73 -2.75 -17.63
N ASP A 179 -11.03 -2.47 -18.74
CA ASP A 179 -11.48 -1.51 -19.76
C ASP A 179 -11.78 -0.10 -19.22
N LEU A 180 -11.10 0.30 -18.14
CA LEU A 180 -11.16 1.65 -17.60
C LEU A 180 -10.66 2.67 -18.64
N THR A 181 -11.46 3.72 -18.87
CA THR A 181 -11.15 4.80 -19.81
C THR A 181 -10.62 6.04 -19.12
N ASP A 182 -11.13 6.32 -17.92
CA ASP A 182 -10.83 7.55 -17.21
C ASP A 182 -10.97 7.39 -15.69
N VAL A 183 -10.15 8.15 -14.97
CA VAL A 183 -10.06 8.16 -13.50
C VAL A 183 -10.07 9.61 -13.04
N HIS A 184 -11.01 9.95 -12.17
CA HIS A 184 -11.09 11.27 -11.58
C HIS A 184 -10.98 11.22 -10.07
N ILE A 185 -10.14 12.09 -9.53
CA ILE A 185 -9.98 12.36 -8.11
C ILE A 185 -10.45 13.79 -7.87
N ASP A 186 -11.57 13.94 -7.19
CA ASP A 186 -12.08 15.24 -6.78
C ASP A 186 -11.64 15.54 -5.34
N TYR A 187 -10.98 16.67 -5.11
CA TYR A 187 -10.55 17.13 -3.79
C TYR A 187 -10.43 18.67 -3.76
N CYS A 188 -10.74 19.31 -2.63
CA CYS A 188 -10.58 20.77 -2.46
C CYS A 188 -11.18 21.64 -3.59
N GLY A 189 -12.26 21.20 -4.24
CA GLY A 189 -12.86 21.91 -5.40
C GLY A 189 -12.05 21.81 -6.71
N GLN A 190 -11.06 20.94 -6.76
CA GLN A 190 -10.25 20.61 -7.93
C GLN A 190 -10.49 19.15 -8.32
N THR A 191 -10.20 18.84 -9.59
CA THR A 191 -10.24 17.48 -10.13
C THR A 191 -8.88 17.13 -10.72
N LEU A 192 -8.34 15.98 -10.34
CA LEU A 192 -7.17 15.37 -10.96
C LEU A 192 -7.56 14.10 -11.73
N PRO A 193 -6.93 13.83 -12.89
CA PRO A 193 -6.05 14.73 -13.61
C PRO A 193 -6.85 15.90 -14.21
N GLY A 194 -6.21 17.08 -14.34
CA GLY A 194 -6.88 18.28 -14.84
C GLY A 194 -7.33 18.16 -16.31
N ARG A 195 -6.65 17.30 -17.07
CA ARG A 195 -7.12 16.80 -18.37
C ARG A 195 -7.62 15.36 -18.14
N PRO A 196 -8.88 15.04 -18.48
CA PRO A 196 -9.40 13.68 -18.47
C PRO A 196 -8.46 12.71 -19.18
N MET A 197 -8.25 11.53 -18.60
CA MET A 197 -7.52 10.47 -19.26
C MET A 197 -8.38 9.89 -20.39
N ASP A 198 -7.72 9.35 -21.40
CA ASP A 198 -8.38 8.71 -22.55
C ASP A 198 -7.69 7.36 -22.77
N LEU A 199 -7.91 6.46 -21.82
CA LEU A 199 -7.22 5.18 -21.74
C LEU A 199 -7.83 4.16 -22.70
N ASP A 200 -6.97 3.48 -23.45
CA ASP A 200 -7.34 2.33 -24.26
C ASP A 200 -6.21 1.28 -24.21
N PHE A 201 -6.35 0.32 -23.29
CA PHE A 201 -5.38 -0.74 -23.07
C PHE A 201 -5.24 -1.70 -24.27
N ALA A 202 -6.30 -1.88 -25.06
CA ALA A 202 -6.27 -2.70 -26.26
C ALA A 202 -5.39 -2.04 -27.35
N ASN A 203 -5.47 -0.71 -27.48
CA ASN A 203 -4.74 0.06 -28.48
C ASN A 203 -3.44 0.70 -27.97
N ASN A 204 -2.88 0.21 -26.85
CA ASN A 204 -1.64 0.73 -26.24
C ASN A 204 -1.67 2.19 -25.76
N LYS A 205 -2.88 2.74 -25.56
CA LYS A 205 -3.08 4.12 -25.09
C LYS A 205 -3.22 4.15 -23.57
N PHE A 206 -2.16 3.78 -22.86
CA PHE A 206 -2.11 3.76 -21.39
C PHE A 206 -0.76 4.20 -20.82
N ILE A 207 0.19 4.56 -21.70
CA ILE A 207 1.57 4.91 -21.32
C ILE A 207 1.62 6.10 -20.36
N GLU A 208 0.73 7.08 -20.54
CA GLU A 208 0.64 8.24 -19.64
C GLU A 208 0.33 7.80 -18.19
N ALA A 209 -0.63 6.90 -18.00
CA ALA A 209 -0.94 6.35 -16.68
C ALA A 209 0.23 5.55 -16.07
N TYR A 210 0.95 4.79 -16.90
CA TYR A 210 2.16 4.08 -16.46
C TYR A 210 3.26 5.05 -16.01
N VAL A 211 3.56 6.09 -16.80
CA VAL A 211 4.55 7.12 -16.44
C VAL A 211 4.12 7.85 -15.17
N GLN A 212 2.84 8.21 -15.05
CA GLN A 212 2.28 8.87 -13.87
C GLN A 212 2.43 8.01 -12.60
N LEU A 213 2.24 6.68 -12.70
CA LEU A 213 2.53 5.77 -11.59
C LEU A 213 4.01 5.86 -11.18
N GLN A 214 4.93 5.82 -12.15
CA GLN A 214 6.37 5.90 -11.87
C GLN A 214 6.77 7.26 -11.26
N GLU A 215 6.13 8.35 -11.70
CA GLU A 215 6.30 9.69 -11.13
C GLU A 215 5.82 9.76 -9.69
N THR A 216 4.60 9.27 -9.42
CA THR A 216 3.98 9.26 -8.09
C THR A 216 4.79 8.42 -7.09
N LEU A 217 5.48 7.39 -7.57
CA LEU A 217 6.41 6.57 -6.79
C LEU A 217 7.78 7.23 -6.56
N GLY A 218 8.06 8.35 -7.23
CA GLY A 218 9.32 9.07 -7.17
C GLY A 218 10.43 8.48 -8.04
N HIS A 219 10.12 7.56 -8.96
CA HIS A 219 11.12 6.88 -9.80
C HIS A 219 11.57 7.73 -10.99
N THR A 220 10.67 8.47 -11.64
CA THR A 220 11.00 9.24 -12.87
C THR A 220 12.04 10.35 -12.65
N ARG A 221 12.29 10.76 -11.40
CA ARG A 221 13.19 11.86 -11.04
C ARG A 221 14.52 11.41 -10.43
N ASN A 222 14.76 10.10 -10.34
CA ASN A 222 16.06 9.56 -9.92
C ASN A 222 16.45 8.35 -10.79
N ASN A 223 17.72 8.26 -11.20
CA ASN A 223 18.20 7.17 -12.07
C ASN A 223 18.57 5.90 -11.30
N PHE A 224 18.23 5.81 -10.01
CA PHE A 224 18.74 4.78 -9.10
C PHE A 224 17.66 3.94 -8.42
N SER A 225 16.36 4.25 -8.63
CA SER A 225 15.27 3.47 -8.04
C SER A 225 14.23 3.05 -9.08
N CYS A 226 13.70 1.84 -8.92
CA CYS A 226 12.60 1.32 -9.73
C CYS A 226 11.73 0.38 -8.89
N ASN A 227 10.50 0.15 -9.35
CA ASN A 227 9.57 -0.80 -8.74
C ASN A 227 9.56 -2.18 -9.44
N SER A 228 10.39 -2.37 -10.47
CA SER A 228 10.44 -3.57 -11.32
C SER A 228 9.12 -3.92 -12.04
N ILE A 229 8.18 -2.98 -12.14
CA ILE A 229 6.96 -3.14 -12.95
C ILE A 229 7.27 -2.54 -14.31
N ASP A 230 7.25 -3.37 -15.35
CA ASP A 230 7.40 -2.90 -16.72
C ASP A 230 6.05 -2.56 -17.37
N VAL A 231 6.10 -2.02 -18.59
CA VAL A 231 4.92 -1.56 -19.34
C VAL A 231 3.95 -2.70 -19.65
N ASP A 232 4.46 -3.90 -19.94
CA ASP A 232 3.65 -5.07 -20.29
C ASP A 232 2.96 -5.62 -19.04
N MET A 233 3.68 -5.65 -17.92
CA MET A 233 3.14 -6.01 -16.62
C MET A 233 1.99 -5.09 -16.21
N PHE A 234 2.19 -3.78 -16.36
CA PHE A 234 1.15 -2.78 -16.10
C PHE A 234 -0.05 -2.92 -17.03
N ARG A 235 0.16 -3.30 -18.30
CA ARG A 235 -0.89 -3.41 -19.31
C ARG A 235 -1.88 -4.52 -19.02
N SER A 236 -1.39 -5.72 -18.74
CA SER A 236 -2.24 -6.93 -18.79
C SER A 236 -1.91 -8.01 -17.78
N LYS A 237 -0.85 -7.88 -16.97
CA LYS A 237 -0.38 -8.98 -16.11
C LYS A 237 -0.68 -8.82 -14.62
N GLY A 238 -1.68 -8.01 -14.28
CA GLY A 238 -2.13 -7.83 -12.90
C GLY A 238 -1.41 -6.73 -12.11
N PHE A 239 -0.71 -5.79 -12.78
CA PHE A 239 0.02 -4.69 -12.14
C PHE A 239 -0.53 -3.29 -12.48
N THR A 240 -1.80 -3.18 -12.87
CA THR A 240 -2.42 -1.90 -13.24
C THR A 240 -2.83 -1.11 -12.00
N ILE A 241 -1.98 -0.18 -11.57
CA ILE A 241 -2.23 0.71 -10.41
C ILE A 241 -2.06 2.16 -10.87
N PHE A 242 -3.06 3.01 -10.61
CA PHE A 242 -3.00 4.44 -10.94
C PHE A 242 -2.51 5.23 -9.73
N GLY A 243 -1.49 6.07 -9.91
CA GLY A 243 -0.95 6.94 -8.86
C GLY A 243 -1.29 8.40 -9.10
N PHE A 244 -1.63 9.14 -8.04
CA PHE A 244 -1.89 10.58 -8.11
C PHE A 244 -1.23 11.30 -6.93
N GLU A 245 -0.46 12.33 -7.21
CA GLU A 245 0.07 13.27 -6.21
C GLU A 245 -0.96 14.38 -5.97
N LEU A 246 -1.38 14.57 -4.72
CA LEU A 246 -2.36 15.59 -4.34
C LEU A 246 -1.68 16.79 -3.66
N SER A 247 -0.52 16.57 -3.03
CA SER A 247 0.29 17.61 -2.38
C SER A 247 1.58 17.89 -3.18
N PRO A 248 2.02 19.15 -3.28
CA PRO A 248 3.33 19.49 -3.85
C PRO A 248 4.50 18.91 -3.04
N VAL A 249 4.23 18.52 -1.79
CA VAL A 249 5.21 17.92 -0.87
C VAL A 249 5.31 16.41 -1.06
N ALA A 250 4.44 15.76 -1.84
CA ALA A 250 4.43 14.31 -2.06
C ALA A 250 5.81 13.71 -2.44
N VAL A 251 6.69 14.54 -2.99
CA VAL A 251 8.04 14.20 -3.44
C VAL A 251 9.07 14.07 -2.28
N ASN A 252 8.87 14.72 -1.14
CA ASN A 252 9.85 14.76 -0.05
C ASN A 252 9.25 14.38 1.31
N ASN A 253 9.50 13.14 1.74
CA ASN A 253 9.04 12.59 3.02
C ASN A 253 9.56 13.36 4.25
N SER A 254 10.59 14.19 4.11
CA SER A 254 11.16 15.01 5.18
C SER A 254 10.47 16.35 5.37
N ILE A 255 9.59 16.76 4.43
CA ILE A 255 8.82 18.00 4.52
C ILE A 255 7.39 17.64 4.92
N PHE A 256 6.84 18.38 5.87
CA PHE A 256 5.51 18.19 6.43
C PHE A 256 4.57 19.29 5.92
N GLU A 257 3.35 18.94 5.50
CA GLU A 257 2.33 19.93 5.14
C GLU A 257 1.27 20.06 6.24
N LEU A 258 0.76 21.28 6.43
CA LEU A 258 -0.37 21.54 7.30
C LEU A 258 -1.60 20.74 6.86
N ILE A 259 -2.28 20.15 7.83
CA ILE A 259 -3.52 19.38 7.63
C ILE A 259 -4.57 20.30 7.01
N ARG A 260 -4.94 20.02 5.77
CA ARG A 260 -6.10 20.64 5.13
C ARG A 260 -7.27 19.68 5.23
N GLN A 261 -8.40 20.16 5.77
CA GLN A 261 -9.66 19.44 5.65
C GLN A 261 -10.05 19.36 4.19
N THR A 262 -10.46 18.19 3.75
CA THR A 262 -10.87 17.97 2.37
C THR A 262 -11.80 16.77 2.28
N ASN A 263 -12.59 16.75 1.21
CA ASN A 263 -13.31 15.56 0.78
C ASN A 263 -12.61 15.04 -0.47
N VAL A 264 -12.02 13.86 -0.37
CA VAL A 264 -11.45 13.14 -1.51
C VAL A 264 -12.48 12.14 -2.01
N SER A 265 -12.91 12.28 -3.25
CA SER A 265 -13.75 11.30 -3.92
C SER A 265 -13.13 10.77 -5.21
N VAL A 266 -13.42 9.50 -5.50
CA VAL A 266 -12.96 8.81 -6.71
C VAL A 266 -14.15 8.52 -7.60
N ARG A 267 -14.01 8.81 -8.90
CA ARG A 267 -15.00 8.51 -9.95
C ARG A 267 -14.29 7.86 -11.13
N LEU A 268 -14.93 6.85 -11.72
CA LEU A 268 -14.33 5.98 -12.74
C LEU A 268 -15.27 5.81 -13.91
N ASN A 269 -14.72 5.74 -15.13
CA ASN A 269 -15.47 5.45 -16.34
C ASN A 269 -14.89 4.23 -17.07
N PHE A 270 -15.75 3.41 -17.65
CA PHE A 270 -15.39 2.16 -18.33
C PHE A 270 -15.89 2.17 -19.77
N LYS A 271 -15.09 1.59 -20.68
CA LYS A 271 -15.47 1.37 -22.09
C LYS A 271 -16.47 0.23 -22.23
N SER A 272 -16.30 -0.80 -21.40
CA SER A 272 -17.09 -2.02 -21.38
C SER A 272 -17.84 -2.14 -20.05
N LEU A 273 -18.90 -2.96 -20.04
CA LEU A 273 -19.63 -3.29 -18.83
C LEU A 273 -18.72 -3.98 -17.82
N THR A 274 -18.77 -3.54 -16.55
CA THR A 274 -18.06 -4.21 -15.46
C THR A 274 -18.45 -5.69 -15.34
N PRO A 275 -17.53 -6.59 -14.95
CA PRO A 275 -17.78 -8.03 -14.89
C PRO A 275 -18.95 -8.41 -13.99
N LYS A 276 -19.60 -9.56 -14.26
CA LYS A 276 -20.79 -10.05 -13.53
C LYS A 276 -20.62 -10.20 -12.01
N GLY A 277 -19.39 -10.41 -11.52
CA GLY A 277 -19.11 -10.48 -10.08
C GLY A 277 -18.97 -9.12 -9.39
N GLY A 278 -18.97 -8.03 -10.15
CA GLY A 278 -18.58 -6.70 -9.68
C GLY A 278 -17.09 -6.59 -9.38
N LEU A 279 -16.67 -5.37 -9.05
CA LEU A 279 -15.28 -5.02 -8.78
C LEU A 279 -15.18 -4.35 -7.41
N TYR A 280 -14.00 -4.41 -6.80
CA TYR A 280 -13.60 -3.46 -5.78
C TYR A 280 -12.56 -2.50 -6.35
N CYS A 281 -12.75 -1.22 -6.08
CA CYS A 281 -11.68 -0.24 -6.19
C CYS A 281 -11.01 -0.14 -4.83
N VAL A 282 -9.74 -0.52 -4.76
CA VAL A 282 -8.90 -0.42 -3.57
C VAL A 282 -8.07 0.85 -3.70
N VAL A 283 -8.17 1.73 -2.72
CA VAL A 283 -7.47 3.02 -2.68
C VAL A 283 -6.56 3.06 -1.46
N TYR A 284 -5.26 3.09 -1.72
CA TYR A 284 -4.22 3.31 -0.73
C TYR A 284 -3.85 4.79 -0.75
N ALA A 285 -3.86 5.45 0.40
CA ALA A 285 -3.54 6.87 0.51
C ALA A 285 -2.53 7.10 1.64
N GLU A 286 -1.59 8.02 1.39
CA GLU A 286 -0.55 8.37 2.35
C GLU A 286 -0.84 9.74 2.97
N PHE A 287 -0.77 9.81 4.30
CA PHE A 287 -1.02 11.02 5.07
C PHE A 287 0.19 11.35 5.91
N ASP A 288 0.46 12.64 6.08
CA ASP A 288 1.34 13.06 7.16
C ASP A 288 0.74 12.66 8.52
N HIS A 289 1.53 12.22 9.48
CA HIS A 289 1.05 11.99 10.84
C HIS A 289 2.17 12.24 11.83
N ILE A 290 1.81 12.64 13.05
CA ILE A 290 2.76 12.83 14.14
C ILE A 290 2.21 12.07 15.33
N MET A 291 2.94 11.05 15.77
CA MET A 291 2.70 10.43 17.07
C MET A 291 3.50 11.21 18.11
N ASN A 292 2.84 11.67 19.17
CA ASN A 292 3.51 12.35 20.27
C ASN A 292 3.68 11.37 21.45
N LEU A 293 4.79 11.47 22.15
CA LEU A 293 4.97 10.87 23.48
C LEU A 293 5.03 11.99 24.52
N ASP A 294 4.31 11.82 25.61
CA ASP A 294 4.46 12.66 26.80
C ASP A 294 5.77 12.30 27.56
N PRO A 295 6.16 13.08 28.58
CA PRO A 295 7.36 12.78 29.36
C PRO A 295 7.31 11.43 30.10
N LEU A 296 6.10 10.90 30.34
CA LEU A 296 5.85 9.60 30.97
C LEU A 296 5.80 8.45 29.95
N ARG A 297 6.17 8.69 28.69
CA ARG A 297 6.18 7.72 27.58
C ARG A 297 4.79 7.22 27.17
N ASN A 298 3.74 7.97 27.49
CA ASN A 298 2.39 7.64 27.02
C ASN A 298 2.20 8.19 25.60
N PRO A 299 1.71 7.37 24.66
CA PRO A 299 1.39 7.82 23.32
C PRO A 299 0.16 8.72 23.31
N MET A 300 0.28 9.85 22.63
CA MET A 300 -0.79 10.75 22.28
C MET A 300 -0.90 10.78 20.75
N MET A 301 -2.02 10.28 20.24
CA MET A 301 -2.35 10.37 18.82
C MET A 301 -3.56 11.28 18.67
N ASP A 302 -3.51 12.17 17.67
CA ASP A 302 -4.70 12.94 17.29
C ASP A 302 -5.78 11.96 16.84
N SER A 303 -6.92 11.97 17.52
CA SER A 303 -8.10 11.20 17.15
C SER A 303 -8.69 11.79 15.87
N VAL A 304 -8.12 11.45 14.72
CA VAL A 304 -8.79 11.68 13.44
C VAL A 304 -9.90 10.65 13.39
N SER A 305 -11.15 11.09 13.59
CA SER A 305 -12.34 10.24 13.53
C SER A 305 -12.30 9.33 12.30
N TYR A 306 -12.30 8.02 12.56
CA TYR A 306 -12.24 6.94 11.57
C TYR A 306 -13.52 6.77 10.76
#